data_AF-A0A349MSE4-F1
#
_entry.id   AF-A0A349MSE4-F1
#
_cell.length_a   1.000
_cell.length_b   1.000
_cell.length_c   1.000
_cell.angle_alpha   90.00
_cell.angle_beta   90.00
_cell.angle_gamma   90.00
#
_symmetry.space_group_name_H-M   'P 1'
#
loop_
_entity.id
_entity.type
_entity.pdbx_description
1 polymer ?
#
loop_
_entity_poly.entity_id
_entity_poly.type
_entity_poly.pdbx_seq_one_letter_code
_entity_poly.pdbx_strand_id
1 'polypeptide(L)'
;MKFILLTLIMMLSACSHAFETIQCQEEAAINAINEGKMARAYGLLKECEYIDASGRALHYLSALIKVEDMGSYSNIYARIGKAQDLSCRAALKGYDVSVSAIAFMYLNGSSTAGLEPNDEIRICLTKIPKISLEYVDPKNVEACLSLNPDIDPTYECY
;
A
#
# COMPACT_ATOMS: atom_id res chain seq x y z
N MET A 1 -14.17 -42.71 57.64
CA MET A 1 -15.09 -42.22 56.58
C MET A 1 -14.84 -40.74 56.32
N LYS A 2 -14.14 -40.40 55.24
CA LYS A 2 -14.38 -39.29 54.30
C LYS A 2 -13.13 -39.17 53.42
N PHE A 3 -13.17 -39.94 52.33
CA PHE A 3 -12.42 -39.66 51.11
C PHE A 3 -12.95 -38.36 50.47
N ILE A 4 -12.19 -37.84 49.50
CA ILE A 4 -12.51 -36.68 48.62
C ILE A 4 -12.06 -35.36 49.29
N LEU A 5 -10.98 -34.69 48.89
CA LEU A 5 -10.71 -34.21 47.54
C LEU A 5 -9.19 -33.98 47.38
N LEU A 6 -8.48 -35.03 46.99
CA LEU A 6 -7.16 -34.91 46.37
C LEU A 6 -7.33 -34.15 45.05
N THR A 7 -6.30 -33.40 44.67
CA THR A 7 -5.94 -33.07 43.27
C THR A 7 -6.99 -32.32 42.45
N LEU A 8 -6.73 -31.04 42.16
CA LEU A 8 -6.86 -30.40 40.84
C LEU A 8 -6.73 -28.87 41.02
N ILE A 9 -5.57 -28.40 41.49
CA ILE A 9 -5.13 -27.06 41.05
C ILE A 9 -4.48 -27.32 39.70
N MET A 10 -5.36 -27.55 38.71
CA MET A 10 -4.98 -27.62 37.32
C MET A 10 -4.32 -26.29 36.97
N MET A 11 -3.16 -26.41 36.36
CA MET A 11 -2.50 -25.32 35.67
C MET A 11 -3.55 -24.59 34.84
N LEU A 12 -3.82 -23.34 35.21
CA LEU A 12 -4.35 -22.37 34.26
C LEU A 12 -3.23 -22.17 33.24
N SER A 13 -3.19 -23.03 32.21
CA SER A 13 -2.59 -22.66 30.94
C SER A 13 -3.42 -21.49 30.44
N ALA A 14 -3.04 -20.30 30.88
CA ALA A 14 -3.35 -19.09 30.16
C ALA A 14 -2.74 -19.31 28.77
N CYS A 15 -3.57 -19.81 27.85
CA CYS A 15 -3.39 -19.58 26.44
C CYS A 15 -3.58 -18.06 26.31
N SER A 16 -2.51 -17.32 26.60
CA SER A 16 -2.36 -15.97 26.11
C SER A 16 -2.30 -16.13 24.61
N HIS A 17 -3.46 -16.18 23.96
CA HIS A 17 -3.60 -15.72 22.60
C HIS A 17 -3.12 -14.28 22.68
N ALA A 18 -1.81 -14.09 22.44
CA ALA A 18 -1.31 -12.81 22.02
C ALA A 18 -2.18 -12.45 20.84
N PHE A 19 -3.14 -11.56 21.08
CA PHE A 19 -3.79 -10.84 20.03
C PHE A 19 -2.65 -10.00 19.47
N GLU A 20 -1.86 -10.59 18.56
CA GLU A 20 -0.97 -9.83 17.71
C GLU A 20 -1.92 -8.86 17.03
N THR A 21 -1.96 -7.63 17.56
CA THR A 21 -2.52 -6.51 16.82
C THR A 21 -1.78 -6.53 15.51
N ILE A 22 -2.46 -6.98 14.45
CA ILE A 22 -1.90 -7.09 13.13
C ILE A 22 -1.63 -5.65 12.69
N GLN A 23 -0.43 -5.20 12.98
CA GLN A 23 0.05 -3.86 12.66
C GLN A 23 0.75 -3.95 11.31
N CYS A 24 0.65 -2.90 10.51
CA CYS A 24 1.49 -2.69 9.35
C CYS A 24 2.97 -2.78 9.77
N GLN A 25 3.69 -3.80 9.31
CA GLN A 25 5.10 -4.03 9.66
C GLN A 25 6.00 -3.73 8.45
N GLU A 26 6.15 -2.46 8.13
CA GLU A 26 6.80 -2.02 6.89
C GLU A 26 8.23 -2.56 6.74
N GLU A 27 9.12 -2.30 7.71
CA GLU A 27 10.53 -2.70 7.63
C GLU A 27 10.71 -4.22 7.58
N ALA A 28 9.91 -4.97 8.35
CA ALA A 28 9.94 -6.43 8.31
C ALA A 28 9.47 -6.96 6.95
N ALA A 29 8.50 -6.28 6.32
CA ALA A 29 8.05 -6.63 4.98
C ALA A 29 9.10 -6.34 3.91
N ILE A 30 9.80 -5.19 3.98
CA ILE A 30 10.89 -4.89 3.04
C ILE A 30 11.99 -5.95 3.12
N ASN A 31 12.37 -6.36 4.34
CA ASN A 31 13.32 -7.45 4.52
C ASN A 31 12.79 -8.77 3.93
N ALA A 32 11.51 -9.10 4.13
CA ALA A 32 10.90 -10.28 3.52
C ALA A 32 10.92 -10.22 1.97
N ILE A 33 10.71 -9.05 1.36
CA ILE A 33 10.83 -8.85 -0.10
C ILE A 33 12.26 -9.11 -0.56
N ASN A 34 13.26 -8.52 0.11
CA ASN A 34 14.68 -8.72 -0.21
C ASN A 34 15.13 -10.17 -0.07
N GLU A 35 14.49 -10.94 0.82
CA GLU A 35 14.71 -12.38 1.01
C GLU A 35 13.90 -13.27 0.05
N GLY A 36 13.12 -12.68 -0.87
CA GLY A 36 12.28 -13.44 -1.81
C GLY A 36 11.01 -14.05 -1.19
N LYS A 37 10.60 -13.61 0.01
CA LYS A 37 9.48 -14.15 0.78
C LYS A 37 8.19 -13.35 0.55
N MET A 38 7.70 -13.32 -0.68
CA MET A 38 6.58 -12.45 -1.10
C MET A 38 5.27 -12.67 -0.32
N ALA A 39 4.89 -13.93 -0.05
CA ALA A 39 3.69 -14.21 0.74
C ALA A 39 3.80 -13.69 2.19
N ARG A 40 5.00 -13.78 2.79
CA ARG A 40 5.26 -13.21 4.11
C ARG A 40 5.21 -11.68 4.06
N ALA A 41 5.85 -11.07 3.06
CA ALA A 41 5.80 -9.62 2.86
C ALA A 41 4.35 -9.11 2.72
N TYR A 42 3.52 -9.80 1.95
CA TYR A 42 2.10 -9.47 1.82
C TYR A 42 1.36 -9.56 3.17
N GLY A 43 1.57 -10.64 3.93
CA GLY A 43 0.97 -10.79 5.25
C GLY A 43 1.34 -9.68 6.23
N LEU A 44 2.54 -9.12 6.10
CA LEU A 44 3.06 -8.01 6.92
C LEU A 44 2.57 -6.63 6.44
N LEU A 45 2.25 -6.47 5.15
CA LEU A 45 1.83 -5.21 4.55
C LEU A 45 0.31 -5.05 4.40
N LYS A 46 -0.47 -6.13 4.35
CA LYS A 46 -1.90 -6.05 4.01
C LYS A 46 -2.70 -5.08 4.87
N GLU A 47 -2.34 -4.90 6.15
CA GLU A 47 -3.05 -3.96 7.04
C GLU A 47 -2.58 -2.50 6.87
N CYS A 48 -1.48 -2.26 6.15
CA CYS A 48 -0.98 -0.91 5.84
C CYS A 48 -1.97 -0.08 5.00
N GLU A 49 -2.88 -0.74 4.28
CA GLU A 49 -3.89 -0.04 3.50
C GLU A 49 -4.93 0.70 4.37
N TYR A 50 -5.11 0.30 5.63
CA TYR A 50 -6.16 0.84 6.53
C TYR A 50 -5.61 1.83 7.57
N ILE A 51 -4.31 2.10 7.55
CA ILE A 51 -3.65 3.01 8.49
C ILE A 51 -2.80 4.06 7.75
N ASP A 52 -2.20 4.97 8.51
CA ASP A 52 -1.24 5.94 7.98
C ASP A 52 0.14 5.29 7.73
N ALA A 53 0.24 4.52 6.64
CA ALA A 53 1.48 3.87 6.20
C ALA A 53 2.36 4.79 5.34
N SER A 54 3.64 4.46 5.17
CA SER A 54 4.54 5.16 4.25
C SER A 54 4.15 4.92 2.79
N GLY A 55 4.55 5.85 1.91
CA GLY A 55 4.34 5.66 0.46
C GLY A 55 5.06 4.42 -0.08
N ARG A 56 6.25 4.12 0.46
CA ARG A 56 7.01 2.90 0.13
C ARG A 56 6.25 1.62 0.46
N ALA A 57 5.65 1.54 1.65
CA ALA A 57 4.86 0.37 2.06
C ALA A 57 3.62 0.16 1.18
N LEU A 58 2.89 1.24 0.88
CA LEU A 58 1.74 1.21 -0.02
C LEU A 58 2.14 0.79 -1.44
N HIS A 59 3.28 1.28 -1.95
CA HIS A 59 3.83 0.88 -3.24
C HIS A 59 4.15 -0.61 -3.28
N TYR A 60 4.85 -1.15 -2.28
CA TYR A 60 5.17 -2.58 -2.27
C TYR A 60 3.92 -3.45 -2.11
N LEU A 61 2.94 -3.03 -1.33
CA LEU A 61 1.65 -3.72 -1.26
C LEU A 61 0.95 -3.72 -2.63
N SER A 62 0.94 -2.58 -3.34
CA SER A 62 0.44 -2.48 -4.72
C SER A 62 1.14 -3.48 -5.65
N ALA A 63 2.47 -3.57 -5.59
CA ALA A 63 3.26 -4.48 -6.42
C ALA A 63 2.96 -5.96 -6.09
N LEU A 64 2.86 -6.32 -4.81
CA LEU A 64 2.51 -7.67 -4.38
C LEU A 64 1.11 -8.08 -4.87
N ILE A 65 0.14 -7.17 -4.81
CA ILE A 65 -1.23 -7.43 -5.29
C ILE A 65 -1.25 -7.58 -6.82
N LYS A 66 -0.54 -6.71 -7.54
CA LYS A 66 -0.61 -6.67 -9.01
C LYS A 66 0.26 -7.72 -9.70
N VAL A 67 1.50 -7.87 -9.26
CA VAL A 67 2.54 -8.67 -9.92
C VAL A 67 2.59 -10.08 -9.36
N GLU A 68 2.58 -10.21 -8.03
CA GLU A 68 2.68 -11.49 -7.34
C GLU A 68 1.31 -12.18 -7.12
N ASP A 69 0.23 -11.59 -7.63
CA ASP A 69 -1.14 -12.07 -7.51
C ASP A 69 -1.56 -12.38 -6.06
N MET A 70 -1.16 -11.51 -5.12
CA MET A 70 -1.47 -11.67 -3.71
C MET A 70 -2.85 -11.13 -3.37
N GLY A 71 -3.54 -11.80 -2.45
CA GLY A 71 -4.87 -11.40 -1.96
C GLY A 71 -6.00 -12.21 -2.59
N SER A 72 -7.24 -11.78 -2.33
CA SER A 72 -8.44 -12.41 -2.88
C SER A 72 -9.38 -11.31 -3.39
N TYR A 73 -9.62 -11.31 -4.69
CA TYR A 73 -10.41 -10.30 -5.38
C TYR A 73 -11.48 -10.97 -6.24
N SER A 74 -12.62 -10.30 -6.39
CA SER A 74 -13.76 -10.83 -7.15
C SER A 74 -13.44 -11.07 -8.63
N ASN A 75 -12.51 -10.31 -9.21
CA ASN A 75 -12.01 -10.46 -10.57
C ASN A 75 -10.69 -9.68 -10.76
N ILE A 76 -10.10 -9.80 -11.96
CA ILE A 76 -8.84 -9.13 -12.32
C ILE A 76 -8.93 -7.60 -12.27
N TYR A 77 -10.07 -7.00 -12.64
CA TYR A 77 -10.26 -5.55 -12.61
C TYR A 77 -10.30 -5.02 -11.18
N ALA A 78 -10.95 -5.74 -10.25
CA ALA A 78 -10.95 -5.38 -8.83
C ALA A 78 -9.54 -5.43 -8.24
N ARG A 79 -8.73 -6.44 -8.61
CA ARG A 79 -7.32 -6.53 -8.19
C ARG A 79 -6.47 -5.38 -8.73
N ILE A 80 -6.58 -5.09 -10.04
CA ILE A 80 -5.84 -4.00 -10.68
C ILE A 80 -6.25 -2.66 -10.09
N GLY A 81 -7.56 -2.41 -9.95
CA GLY A 81 -8.08 -1.18 -9.36
C GLY A 81 -7.57 -0.99 -7.93
N LYS A 82 -7.53 -2.06 -7.13
CA LYS A 82 -6.96 -1.98 -5.78
C LYS A 82 -5.47 -1.64 -5.77
N ALA A 83 -4.70 -2.27 -6.66
CA ALA A 83 -3.28 -1.95 -6.78
C ALA A 83 -3.06 -0.50 -7.24
N GLN A 84 -3.87 0.01 -8.16
CA GLN A 84 -3.79 1.40 -8.63
C GLN A 84 -4.14 2.39 -7.53
N ASP A 85 -5.19 2.14 -6.73
CA ASP A 85 -5.55 2.93 -5.53
C ASP A 85 -4.34 3.05 -4.58
N LEU A 86 -3.71 1.92 -4.24
CA LEU A 86 -2.53 1.91 -3.37
C LEU A 86 -1.34 2.66 -3.99
N SER A 87 -1.13 2.53 -5.30
CA SER A 87 -0.09 3.27 -6.02
C SER A 87 -0.37 4.78 -6.02
N CYS A 88 -1.63 5.18 -6.17
CA CYS A 88 -2.03 6.59 -6.09
C CYS A 88 -1.74 7.15 -4.70
N ARG A 89 -2.20 6.48 -3.64
CA ARG A 89 -1.93 6.89 -2.26
C ARG A 89 -0.43 6.97 -1.94
N ALA A 90 0.36 6.06 -2.50
CA ALA A 90 1.83 6.13 -2.41
C ALA A 90 2.40 7.37 -3.11
N ALA A 91 1.89 7.71 -4.30
CA ALA A 91 2.29 8.91 -5.04
C ALA A 91 1.91 10.20 -4.31
N LEU A 92 0.70 10.27 -3.73
CA LEU A 92 0.26 11.40 -2.91
C LEU A 92 1.11 11.59 -1.65
N LYS A 93 1.74 10.53 -1.15
CA LYS A 93 2.76 10.60 -0.08
C LYS A 93 4.16 10.97 -0.60
N GLY A 94 4.29 11.28 -1.89
CA GLY A 94 5.55 11.69 -2.52
C GLY A 94 6.50 10.55 -2.86
N TYR A 95 6.09 9.27 -2.78
CA TYR A 95 6.99 8.17 -3.12
C TYR A 95 7.28 8.16 -4.62
N ASP A 96 8.54 8.40 -4.98
CA ASP A 96 8.95 8.83 -6.32
C ASP A 96 8.67 7.81 -7.43
N VAL A 97 8.82 6.51 -7.13
CA VAL A 97 8.50 5.42 -8.05
C VAL A 97 7.00 5.41 -8.37
N SER A 98 6.16 5.63 -7.36
CA SER A 98 4.71 5.71 -7.56
C SER A 98 4.30 6.98 -8.29
N VAL A 99 4.93 8.13 -8.01
CA VAL A 99 4.74 9.37 -8.78
C VAL A 99 5.08 9.13 -10.26
N SER A 100 6.18 8.44 -10.54
CA SER A 100 6.57 8.06 -11.90
C SER A 100 5.57 7.11 -12.55
N ALA A 101 4.99 6.18 -11.78
CA ALA A 101 3.94 5.28 -12.27
C ALA A 101 2.66 6.04 -12.64
N ILE A 102 2.24 7.02 -11.82
CA ILE A 102 1.09 7.89 -12.14
C ILE A 102 1.39 8.73 -13.38
N ALA A 103 2.59 9.29 -13.50
CA ALA A 103 2.97 10.02 -14.72
C ALA A 103 2.91 9.13 -15.97
N PHE A 104 3.31 7.86 -15.87
CA PHE A 104 3.19 6.89 -16.96
C PHE A 104 1.72 6.52 -17.26
N MET A 105 0.84 6.52 -16.26
CA MET A 105 -0.60 6.39 -16.49
C MET A 105 -1.15 7.59 -17.27
N TYR A 106 -0.75 8.82 -16.92
CA TYR A 106 -1.11 10.01 -17.69
C TYR A 106 -0.51 10.06 -19.10
N LEU A 107 0.57 9.31 -19.38
CA LEU A 107 1.10 9.17 -20.73
C LEU A 107 0.20 8.30 -21.62
N ASN A 108 -0.32 7.20 -21.09
CA ASN A 108 -0.99 6.17 -21.89
C ASN A 108 -2.51 6.12 -21.68
N GLY A 109 -3.02 6.81 -20.66
CA GLY A 109 -4.35 6.59 -20.10
C GLY A 109 -4.43 5.27 -19.31
N SER A 110 -5.57 5.04 -18.67
CA SER A 110 -5.90 3.78 -18.02
C SER A 110 -7.40 3.56 -17.93
N SER A 111 -7.90 2.56 -18.67
CA SER A 111 -9.32 2.22 -18.67
C SER A 111 -9.84 1.73 -17.31
N THR A 112 -8.99 1.07 -16.50
CA THR A 112 -9.37 0.62 -15.15
C THR A 112 -9.48 1.77 -14.16
N ALA A 113 -8.72 2.84 -14.38
CA ALA A 113 -8.77 4.06 -13.58
C ALA A 113 -9.75 5.11 -14.15
N GLY A 114 -10.35 4.88 -15.32
CA GLY A 114 -11.12 5.91 -16.03
C GLY A 114 -10.29 7.11 -16.48
N LEU A 115 -8.97 6.94 -16.62
CA LEU A 115 -8.02 8.01 -16.87
C LEU A 115 -7.74 8.18 -18.36
N GLU A 116 -7.95 9.38 -18.87
CA GLU A 116 -7.50 9.78 -20.21
C GLU A 116 -6.05 10.32 -20.16
N PRO A 117 -5.28 10.18 -21.26
CA PRO A 117 -3.94 10.77 -21.34
C PRO A 117 -3.96 12.29 -21.12
N ASN A 118 -2.98 12.80 -20.37
CA ASN A 118 -2.78 14.23 -20.16
C ASN A 118 -1.28 14.56 -20.09
N ASP A 119 -0.76 15.17 -21.14
CA ASP A 119 0.66 15.50 -21.26
C ASP A 119 1.13 16.58 -20.29
N GLU A 120 0.26 17.52 -19.92
CA GLU A 120 0.61 18.62 -19.01
C GLU A 120 0.88 18.08 -17.60
N ILE A 121 -0.05 17.26 -17.08
CA ILE A 121 0.09 16.60 -15.78
C ILE A 121 1.30 15.66 -15.79
N ARG A 122 1.45 14.84 -16.85
CA ARG A 122 2.61 13.96 -17.01
C ARG A 122 3.94 14.73 -16.94
N ILE A 123 4.06 15.81 -17.71
CA ILE A 123 5.28 16.63 -17.75
C ILE A 123 5.54 17.27 -16.38
N CYS A 124 4.50 17.72 -15.69
CA CYS A 124 4.62 18.26 -14.34
C CYS A 124 5.18 17.19 -13.37
N LEU A 125 4.53 16.03 -13.27
CA LEU A 125 4.91 14.94 -12.36
C LEU A 125 6.35 14.46 -12.58
N THR A 126 6.78 14.30 -13.84
CA THR A 126 8.14 13.84 -14.19
C THR A 126 9.24 14.85 -13.87
N LYS A 127 8.90 16.12 -13.66
CA LYS A 127 9.86 17.20 -13.38
C LYS A 127 9.93 17.60 -11.92
N ILE A 128 9.15 16.97 -11.04
CA ILE A 128 9.20 17.28 -9.61
C ILE A 128 10.60 16.93 -9.07
N PRO A 129 11.31 17.89 -8.43
CA PRO A 129 12.60 17.61 -7.84
C PRO A 129 12.46 16.69 -6.63
N LYS A 130 13.39 15.74 -6.51
CA LYS A 130 13.48 14.87 -5.33
C LYS A 130 13.95 15.65 -4.11
N ILE A 131 13.34 15.36 -2.96
CA ILE A 131 13.76 15.85 -1.64
C ILE A 131 14.60 14.82 -0.87
N SER A 132 14.54 13.54 -1.28
CA SER A 132 15.39 12.46 -0.78
C SER A 132 15.63 11.42 -1.87
N LEU A 133 16.31 10.31 -1.56
CA LEU A 133 16.58 9.24 -2.53
C LEU A 133 15.28 8.67 -3.16
N GLU A 134 14.24 8.50 -2.34
CA GLU A 134 12.98 7.80 -2.66
C GLU A 134 11.75 8.72 -2.67
N TYR A 135 11.91 10.02 -2.36
CA TYR A 135 10.76 10.92 -2.20
C TYR A 135 10.92 12.25 -2.92
N VAL A 136 9.80 12.72 -3.44
CA VAL A 136 9.54 14.12 -3.83
C VAL A 136 8.66 14.79 -2.77
N ASP A 137 8.49 16.11 -2.84
CA ASP A 137 7.56 16.83 -1.97
C ASP A 137 6.10 16.50 -2.36
N PRO A 138 5.28 15.94 -1.44
CA PRO A 138 3.85 15.70 -1.66
C PRO A 138 3.08 16.91 -2.21
N LYS A 139 3.43 18.14 -1.78
CA LYS A 139 2.74 19.35 -2.23
C LYS A 139 2.98 19.65 -3.70
N ASN A 140 4.13 19.26 -4.25
CA ASN A 140 4.36 19.37 -5.68
C ASN A 140 3.59 18.31 -6.47
N VAL A 141 3.36 17.12 -5.89
CA VAL A 141 2.51 16.09 -6.49
C VAL A 141 1.06 16.58 -6.55
N GLU A 142 0.53 17.07 -5.43
CA GLU A 142 -0.80 17.67 -5.35
C GLU A 142 -0.97 18.81 -6.38
N ALA A 143 0.01 19.72 -6.47
CA ALA A 143 -0.02 20.83 -7.42
C ALA A 143 -0.05 20.37 -8.89
N CYS A 144 0.69 19.32 -9.24
CA CYS A 144 0.65 18.75 -10.58
C CYS A 144 -0.69 18.08 -10.90
N LEU A 145 -1.26 17.34 -9.94
CA LEU A 145 -2.56 16.68 -10.11
C LEU A 145 -3.72 17.69 -10.15
N SER A 146 -3.58 18.84 -9.48
CA SER A 146 -4.55 19.96 -9.52
C SER A 146 -4.77 20.55 -10.91
N LEU A 147 -3.91 20.23 -11.89
CA LEU A 147 -4.14 20.61 -13.29
C LEU A 147 -5.30 19.81 -13.92
N ASN A 148 -5.74 18.71 -13.28
CA ASN A 148 -7.04 18.09 -13.54
C ASN A 148 -8.09 18.69 -12.60
N PRO A 149 -9.05 19.51 -13.10
CA PRO A 149 -10.06 20.14 -12.26
C PRO A 149 -11.13 19.16 -11.75
N ASP A 150 -11.18 17.94 -12.28
CA ASP A 150 -12.25 16.97 -11.99
C ASP A 150 -11.97 16.10 -10.76
N ILE A 151 -10.78 16.23 -10.14
CA ILE A 151 -10.34 15.40 -9.00
C ILE A 151 -10.00 16.25 -7.78
N ASP A 152 -10.07 15.65 -6.59
CA ASP A 152 -9.43 16.23 -5.39
C ASP A 152 -8.01 15.66 -5.23
N PRO A 153 -6.96 16.43 -5.58
CA PRO A 153 -5.59 15.94 -5.57
C PRO A 153 -5.05 15.67 -4.15
N THR A 154 -5.82 15.97 -3.10
CA THR A 154 -5.51 15.56 -1.72
C THR A 154 -5.72 14.06 -1.51
N TYR A 155 -6.64 13.45 -2.27
CA TYR A 155 -7.09 12.07 -2.06
C TYR A 155 -7.06 11.21 -3.32
N GLU A 156 -7.04 11.84 -4.50
CA GLU A 156 -7.22 11.20 -5.80
C GLU A 156 -6.06 11.55 -6.75
N CYS A 157 -5.83 10.66 -7.73
CA CYS A 157 -4.79 10.86 -8.76
C CYS A 157 -5.36 10.85 -10.18
N TYR A 158 -6.65 10.62 -10.36
CA TYR A 158 -7.35 10.49 -11.65
C TYR A 158 -8.86 10.47 -11.42
#